data_AF-A0A7W1DD73-F1
#
_entry.id   AF-A0A7W1DD73-F1
#
_cell.length_a   1.000
_cell.length_b   1.000
_cell.length_c   1.000
_cell.angle_alpha   90.00
_cell.angle_beta   90.00
_cell.angle_gamma   90.00
#
_symmetry.space_group_name_H-M   'P 1'
#
loop_
_entity.id
_entity.type
_entity.pdbx_description
1 polymer ?
#
loop_
_entity_poly.entity_id
_entity_poly.type
_entity_poly.pdbx_seq_one_letter_code
_entity_poly.pdbx_strand_id
1 'polypeptide(L)'
;MDELQWSLLEEHAPLEFVTVSGIEIKKGDRVILRPRAGGDIFDMALANQIAIVESIEQTYEDQVQLAVVLENDPGRDLGMLKQPGHRFFFTIEEIEPLDV
;
A
#
# COMPACT_ATOMS: atom_id res chain seq x y z
N MET A 1 26.35 18.96 1.46
CA MET A 1 25.11 18.31 1.93
C MET A 1 25.08 17.00 1.18
N ASP A 2 25.53 15.93 1.83
CA ASP A 2 25.93 14.71 1.15
C ASP A 2 24.72 13.88 0.74
N GLU A 3 24.67 13.52 -0.54
CA GLU A 3 23.72 12.57 -1.14
C GLU A 3 23.69 11.22 -0.39
N LEU A 4 24.83 10.84 0.20
CA LEU A 4 24.99 9.63 1.00
C LEU A 4 24.31 9.70 2.38
N GLN A 5 24.06 10.91 2.89
CA GLN A 5 23.32 11.09 4.14
C GLN A 5 21.82 10.87 3.94
N TRP A 6 21.30 11.08 2.73
CA TRP A 6 19.91 10.82 2.36
C TRP A 6 19.63 9.33 2.20
N SER A 7 20.55 8.56 1.59
CA SER A 7 20.35 7.11 1.43
C SER A 7 20.32 6.35 2.75
N LEU A 8 21.05 6.82 3.77
CA LEU A 8 21.09 6.22 5.11
C LEU A 8 19.82 6.50 5.93
N LEU A 9 19.01 7.49 5.56
CA LEU A 9 17.72 7.78 6.20
C LEU A 9 16.59 6.90 5.63
N GLU A 10 16.75 6.38 4.42
CA GLU A 10 15.73 5.56 3.73
C GLU A 10 15.87 4.04 3.99
N GLU A 11 16.89 3.60 4.73
CA GLU A 11 17.12 2.17 5.04
C GLU A 11 16.23 1.66 6.18
N HIS A 12 14.90 1.83 6.08
CA HIS A 12 14.03 0.83 6.69
C HIS A 12 13.93 -0.32 5.69
N ALA A 13 14.54 -1.46 6.02
CA ALA A 13 14.42 -2.65 5.20
C ALA A 13 12.94 -2.89 4.88
N PRO A 14 12.57 -3.10 3.60
CA PRO A 14 11.16 -3.24 3.23
C PRO A 14 10.56 -4.41 4.00
N LEU A 15 9.43 -4.16 4.66
CA LEU A 15 8.71 -5.20 5.39
C LEU A 15 8.25 -6.27 4.40
N GLU A 16 8.57 -7.54 4.67
CA GLU A 16 8.20 -8.64 3.78
C GLU A 16 6.72 -9.00 3.91
N PHE A 17 6.15 -8.83 5.10
CA PHE A 17 4.75 -9.09 5.41
C PHE A 17 4.24 -8.22 6.55
N VAL A 18 2.91 -8.13 6.67
CA VAL A 18 2.19 -7.57 7.81
C VAL A 18 1.05 -8.50 8.21
N THR A 19 0.68 -8.49 9.49
CA THR A 19 -0.48 -9.26 9.95
C THR A 19 -1.70 -8.35 10.03
N VAL A 20 -2.75 -8.67 9.26
CA VAL A 20 -4.05 -7.99 9.32
C VAL A 20 -5.13 -8.99 9.69
N SER A 21 -5.86 -8.73 10.77
CA SER A 21 -6.90 -9.65 11.29
C SER A 21 -6.39 -11.09 11.50
N GLY A 22 -5.12 -11.26 11.89
CA GLY A 22 -4.50 -12.57 12.11
C GLY A 22 -4.00 -13.28 10.85
N ILE A 23 -4.07 -12.63 9.70
CA ILE A 23 -3.64 -13.14 8.41
C ILE A 23 -2.38 -12.40 7.96
N GLU A 24 -1.36 -13.13 7.51
CA GLU A 24 -0.18 -12.53 6.89
C GLU A 24 -0.49 -12.07 5.47
N ILE A 25 -0.21 -10.80 5.19
CA ILE A 25 -0.31 -10.19 3.87
C ILE A 25 1.11 -9.82 3.42
N LYS A 26 1.44 -10.17 2.18
CA LYS A 26 2.72 -9.88 1.53
C LYS A 26 2.51 -9.23 0.16
N LYS A 27 3.61 -8.81 -0.46
CA LYS A 27 3.62 -8.34 -1.85
C LYS A 27 2.97 -9.38 -2.78
N GLY A 28 2.06 -8.92 -3.63
CA GLY A 28 1.34 -9.73 -4.60
C GLY A 28 -0.02 -10.24 -4.13
N ASP A 29 -0.32 -10.18 -2.83
CA ASP A 29 -1.61 -10.62 -2.30
C ASP A 29 -2.73 -9.64 -2.67
N ARG A 30 -3.96 -10.15 -2.70
CA ARG A 30 -5.17 -9.38 -3.00
C ARG A 30 -5.83 -8.94 -1.70
N VAL A 31 -6.25 -7.68 -1.66
CA VAL A 31 -6.93 -7.06 -0.52
C VAL A 31 -8.16 -6.29 -0.99
N ILE A 32 -9.14 -6.14 -0.10
CA ILE A 32 -10.28 -5.24 -0.27
C ILE A 32 -9.96 -3.92 0.44
N LEU A 33 -10.16 -2.80 -0.25
CA LEU A 33 -9.97 -1.48 0.35
C LEU A 33 -11.18 -1.08 1.20
N ARG A 34 -10.91 -0.67 2.44
CA ARG A 34 -11.87 -0.16 3.44
C ARG A 34 -11.41 1.22 3.97
N PRO A 35 -11.41 2.27 3.12
CA PRO A 35 -11.05 3.62 3.56
C PRO A 35 -11.92 4.07 4.74
N ARG A 36 -11.36 4.86 5.65
CA ARG A 36 -12.09 5.35 6.83
C ARG A 36 -13.29 6.23 6.45
N ALA A 37 -14.33 6.20 7.29
CA ALA A 37 -15.48 7.06 7.14
C ALA A 37 -15.09 8.55 7.26
N GLY A 38 -15.60 9.39 6.35
CA GLY A 38 -15.25 10.81 6.29
C GLY A 38 -14.03 11.13 5.43
N GLY A 39 -13.52 10.15 4.67
CA GLY A 39 -12.52 10.35 3.63
C GLY A 39 -12.99 11.24 2.47
N ASP A 40 -12.10 11.49 1.52
CA ASP A 40 -12.38 12.35 0.37
C ASP A 40 -13.14 11.63 -0.77
N ILE A 41 -13.27 12.29 -1.93
CA ILE A 41 -13.96 11.71 -3.09
C ILE A 41 -13.24 10.48 -3.64
N PHE A 42 -11.90 10.44 -3.56
CA PHE A 42 -11.12 9.28 -3.97
C PHE A 42 -11.34 8.12 -3.02
N ASP A 43 -11.35 8.36 -1.70
CA ASP A 43 -11.65 7.30 -0.72
C ASP A 43 -13.01 6.66 -1.00
N MET A 44 -14.03 7.46 -1.30
CA MET A 44 -15.35 6.94 -1.68
C MET A 44 -15.32 6.12 -2.98
N ALA A 45 -14.52 6.52 -3.96
CA ALA A 45 -14.39 5.81 -5.23
C ALA A 45 -13.60 4.49 -5.11
N LEU A 46 -12.64 4.44 -4.18
CA LEU A 46 -11.76 3.29 -3.93
C LEU A 46 -12.37 2.29 -2.95
N ALA A 47 -13.38 2.68 -2.17
CA ALA A 47 -14.04 1.80 -1.21
C ALA A 47 -14.58 0.52 -1.87
N ASN A 48 -14.28 -0.62 -1.24
CA ASN A 48 -14.63 -1.97 -1.68
C ASN A 48 -13.99 -2.43 -3.00
N GLN A 49 -13.04 -1.67 -3.56
CA GLN A 49 -12.27 -2.14 -4.70
C GLN A 49 -11.26 -3.22 -4.27
N ILE A 50 -10.94 -4.12 -5.19
CA ILE A 50 -9.88 -5.11 -5.02
C ILE A 50 -8.58 -4.48 -5.49
N ALA A 51 -7.54 -4.60 -4.67
CA ALA A 51 -6.20 -4.12 -4.98
C ALA A 51 -5.16 -5.21 -4.74
N ILE A 52 -4.02 -5.07 -5.41
CA ILE A 52 -2.85 -5.96 -5.27
C ILE A 52 -1.79 -5.19 -4.51
N VAL A 53 -1.19 -5.83 -3.50
CA VAL A 53 -0.10 -5.23 -2.71
C VAL A 53 1.16 -5.15 -3.58
N GLU A 54 1.65 -3.94 -3.82
CA GLU A 54 2.89 -3.69 -4.55
C GLU A 54 4.09 -3.67 -3.62
N SER A 55 3.98 -2.99 -2.48
CA SER A 55 4.99 -2.91 -1.44
C SER A 55 4.35 -2.69 -0.07
N ILE A 56 5.10 -3.02 0.97
CA ILE A 56 4.79 -2.67 2.35
C ILE A 56 5.87 -1.68 2.79
N GLU A 57 5.44 -0.50 3.19
CA GLU A 57 6.31 0.63 3.46
C GLU A 57 6.12 1.06 4.93
N GLN A 58 7.23 1.40 5.58
CA GLN A 58 7.21 1.96 6.93
C GLN A 58 7.57 3.44 6.83
N THR A 59 6.74 4.30 7.41
CA THR A 59 7.03 5.74 7.47
C THR A 59 8.11 6.02 8.53
N TYR A 60 8.68 7.22 8.51
CA TYR A 60 9.61 7.69 9.55
C TYR A 60 9.02 7.72 10.97
N GLU A 61 7.70 7.65 11.10
CA GLU A 61 6.98 7.57 12.38
C GLU A 61 6.65 6.12 12.77
N ASP A 62 7.34 5.14 12.17
CA ASP A 62 7.15 3.71 12.34
C ASP A 62 5.75 3.18 11.93
N GLN A 63 4.96 3.97 11.20
CA GLN A 63 3.64 3.55 10.72
C GLN A 63 3.77 2.69 9.47
N VAL A 64 3.03 1.58 9.43
CA VAL A 64 3.04 0.69 8.27
C VAL A 64 1.90 1.03 7.32
N GLN A 65 2.23 1.17 6.04
CA GLN A 65 1.29 1.40 4.95
C GLN A 65 1.52 0.38 3.84
N LEU A 66 0.44 -0.06 3.20
CA LEU A 66 0.50 -0.87 2.01
C LEU A 66 0.38 0.04 0.80
N ALA A 67 1.38 0.01 -0.08
CA ALA A 67 1.23 0.58 -1.42
C ALA A 67 0.52 -0.46 -2.29
N VAL A 68 -0.63 -0.08 -2.85
CA VAL A 68 -1.48 -0.98 -3.62
C VAL A 68 -1.77 -0.41 -4.99
N VAL A 69 -2.02 -1.32 -5.93
CA VAL A 69 -2.52 -1.00 -7.27
C VAL A 69 -3.87 -1.66 -7.45
N LEU A 70 -4.87 -0.94 -7.97
CA LEU A 70 -6.19 -1.55 -8.18
C LEU A 70 -6.08 -2.65 -9.22
N GLU A 71 -6.76 -3.77 -8.96
CA GLU A 71 -6.74 -4.93 -9.84
C GLU A 71 -7.24 -4.58 -11.25
N ASN A 72 -8.22 -3.66 -11.32
CA ASN A 72 -8.88 -3.21 -12.54
C ASN A 72 -8.40 -1.82 -13.03
N ASP A 73 -7.27 -1.29 -12.53
CA ASP A 73 -6.72 -0.02 -13.04
C ASP A 73 -6.23 -0.20 -14.49
N PRO A 74 -6.73 0.58 -15.47
CA PRO A 74 -6.17 0.57 -16.83
C PRO A 74 -4.66 0.87 -16.87
N GLY A 75 -4.15 1.64 -15.91
CA GLY A 75 -2.74 1.98 -15.71
C GLY A 75 -2.01 1.07 -14.72
N ARG A 76 -2.53 -0.12 -14.40
CA ARG A 76 -1.94 -1.03 -13.40
C ARG A 76 -0.44 -1.25 -13.59
N ASP A 77 0.00 -1.44 -14.83
CA ASP A 77 1.41 -1.67 -15.14
C ASP A 77 2.30 -0.47 -14.79
N LEU A 78 1.78 0.76 -14.90
CA LEU A 78 2.46 1.98 -14.46
C LEU A 78 2.59 1.99 -12.94
N GLY A 79 1.54 1.57 -12.22
CA GLY A 79 1.56 1.41 -10.77
C GLY A 79 2.62 0.40 -10.31
N MET A 80 2.70 -0.76 -10.99
CA MET A 80 3.70 -1.79 -10.71
C MET A 80 5.14 -1.33 -11.03
N LEU A 81 5.30 -0.42 -11.99
CA LEU A 81 6.57 0.26 -12.30
C LEU A 81 6.86 1.46 -11.38
N LYS A 82 6.04 1.66 -10.35
CA LYS A 82 6.14 2.76 -9.38
C LYS A 82 6.04 4.16 -10.00
N GLN A 83 5.38 4.26 -11.16
CA GLN A 83 5.10 5.56 -11.76
C GLN A 83 4.01 6.30 -10.94
N PRO A 84 4.07 7.64 -10.85
CA PRO A 84 3.09 8.41 -10.11
C PRO A 84 1.65 8.21 -10.62
N GLY A 85 0.67 8.31 -9.71
CA GLY A 85 -0.76 8.35 -10.05
C GLY A 85 -1.48 7.00 -10.09
N HIS A 86 -0.77 5.89 -9.97
CA HIS A 86 -1.34 4.53 -10.05
C HIS A 86 -1.00 3.65 -8.83
N ARG A 87 -0.46 4.26 -7.77
CA ARG A 87 -0.28 3.62 -6.46
C ARG A 87 -1.06 4.41 -5.42
N PHE A 88 -1.80 3.69 -4.60
CA PHE A 88 -2.55 4.22 -3.48
C PHE A 88 -1.97 3.64 -2.19
N PHE A 89 -2.07 4.39 -1.10
CA PHE A 89 -1.46 4.02 0.17
C PHE A 89 -2.57 3.90 1.21
N PHE A 90 -2.63 2.76 1.89
CA PHE A 90 -3.63 2.48 2.92
C PHE A 90 -2.95 1.92 4.16
N THR A 91 -3.48 2.23 5.34
CA THR A 91 -2.99 1.60 6.58
C THR A 91 -3.51 0.16 6.70
N ILE A 92 -2.94 -0.60 7.62
CA ILE A 92 -3.37 -1.98 7.90
C ILE A 92 -4.84 -2.07 8.37
N GLU A 93 -5.40 -1.00 8.94
CA GLU A 93 -6.80 -0.95 9.37
C GLU A 93 -7.76 -0.59 8.23
N GLU A 94 -7.24 -0.13 7.10
CA GLU A 94 -8.04 0.32 5.95
C GLU A 94 -8.11 -0.74 4.84
N ILE A 95 -7.72 -1.97 5.15
CA ILE A 95 -7.71 -3.08 4.21
C ILE A 95 -8.21 -4.37 4.87
N GLU A 96 -8.78 -5.25 4.06
CA GLU A 96 -9.17 -6.60 4.47
C GLU A 96 -8.49 -7.63 3.53
N PRO A 97 -7.95 -8.74 4.05
CA PRO A 97 -7.46 -9.84 3.21
C PRO A 97 -8.59 -10.43 2.35
N LEU A 98 -8.33 -10.70 1.06
CA LEU A 98 -9.31 -11.33 0.16
C LEU A 98 -9.01 -12.81 -0.08
N ASP A 99 -7.81 -13.11 -0.58
CA ASP A 99 -7.35 -14.45 -0.93
C ASP A 99 -5.89 -14.60 -0.48
N VAL A 100 -5.68 -15.13 0.72
CA VAL A 100 -4.37 -15.37 1.35
C VAL A 100 -4.04 -16.85 1.44
#